data_AF-A0AAP1G2C6-F1
#
_entry.id   AF-A0AAP1G2C6-F1
#
_cell.length_a   1.000
_cell.length_b   1.000
_cell.length_c   1.000
_cell.angle_alpha   90.00
_cell.angle_beta   90.00
_cell.angle_gamma   90.00
#
_symmetry.space_group_name_H-M   'P 1'
#
loop_
_entity.id
_entity.type
_entity.pdbx_description
1 polymer ?
#
loop_
_entity_poly.entity_id
_entity_poly.type
_entity_poly.pdbx_seq_one_letter_code
_entity_poly.pdbx_strand_id
1 'polypeptide(L)'
;MKKISTAIFISLFFISCSAQNRIISQDFELKEIYIADSISKREISYNSKTMIFEETNVYYKSGQNSQRPSVKFLLKLSQADLEKIDEQYELYKPLLLCEFKIYNNNYINESSIKFSNDSKDNLTKEKCTSNPKINDFRKLQHFIFDIIQSKQEYRKAYYWQFIEA
;
A
#
# COMPACT_ATOMS: atom_id res chain seq x y z
N MET A 1 59.82 -47.83 16.74
CA MET A 1 58.40 -47.86 16.34
C MET A 1 57.67 -46.70 17.01
N LYS A 2 56.62 -46.21 16.32
CA LYS A 2 55.64 -45.16 16.68
C LYS A 2 56.06 -43.71 16.40
N LYS A 3 55.77 -43.35 15.14
CA LYS A 3 55.47 -41.98 14.68
C LYS A 3 54.25 -41.48 15.46
N ILE A 4 54.32 -40.27 16.01
CA ILE A 4 53.12 -39.51 16.36
C ILE A 4 53.10 -38.33 15.41
N SER A 5 52.34 -38.52 14.35
CA SER A 5 51.86 -37.45 13.48
C SER A 5 50.47 -37.12 14.01
N THR A 6 50.24 -35.89 14.43
CA THR A 6 48.86 -35.41 14.64
C THR A 6 48.77 -33.97 14.20
N ALA A 7 47.90 -33.83 13.22
CA ALA A 7 47.70 -32.69 12.34
C ALA A 7 47.17 -31.45 13.06
N ILE A 8 47.60 -30.31 12.52
CA ILE A 8 47.05 -28.99 12.75
C ILE A 8 45.60 -28.97 12.24
N PHE A 9 44.62 -28.91 13.14
CA PHE A 9 43.23 -28.60 12.80
C PHE A 9 43.08 -27.06 12.76
N ILE A 10 43.32 -26.46 11.60
CA ILE A 10 42.82 -25.10 11.33
C ILE A 10 41.34 -25.27 10.98
N SER A 11 40.48 -25.07 11.98
CA SER A 11 39.05 -24.93 11.75
C SER A 11 38.80 -23.67 10.93
N LEU A 12 38.63 -23.85 9.62
CA LEU A 12 38.05 -22.85 8.73
C LEU A 12 36.59 -22.64 9.18
N PHE A 13 36.38 -21.69 10.08
CA PHE A 13 35.09 -21.04 10.22
C PHE A 13 34.84 -20.28 8.92
N PHE A 14 34.29 -20.97 7.92
CA PHE A 14 33.56 -20.32 6.85
C PHE A 14 32.34 -19.66 7.50
N ILE A 15 32.52 -18.43 7.98
CA ILE A 15 31.43 -17.48 8.11
C ILE A 15 30.98 -17.31 6.66
N SER A 16 30.04 -18.15 6.23
CA SER A 16 29.26 -17.90 5.04
C SER A 16 28.55 -16.59 5.30
N CYS A 17 29.19 -15.50 4.89
CA CYS A 17 28.53 -14.24 4.64
C CYS A 17 27.65 -14.53 3.43
N SER A 18 26.49 -15.14 3.67
CA SER A 18 25.40 -15.12 2.72
C SER A 18 25.22 -13.64 2.43
N ALA A 19 25.58 -13.23 1.23
CA ALA A 19 25.20 -11.95 0.69
C ALA A 19 23.68 -11.91 0.84
N GLN A 20 23.20 -11.26 1.89
CA GLN A 20 21.81 -10.90 2.02
C GLN A 20 21.58 -10.00 0.82
N ASN A 21 21.06 -10.59 -0.26
CA ASN A 21 20.47 -9.83 -1.35
C ASN A 21 19.46 -8.94 -0.67
N ARG A 22 19.87 -7.69 -0.43
CA ARG A 22 19.07 -6.69 0.23
C ARG A 22 17.88 -6.52 -0.70
N ILE A 23 16.75 -7.13 -0.36
CA ILE A 23 15.52 -6.95 -1.11
C ILE A 23 15.20 -5.47 -0.94
N ILE A 24 15.51 -4.69 -1.99
CA ILE A 24 15.10 -3.30 -2.02
C ILE A 24 13.61 -3.36 -2.28
N SER A 25 12.84 -3.07 -1.24
CA SER A 25 11.39 -3.06 -1.35
C SER A 25 10.95 -2.05 -2.40
N GLN A 26 9.86 -2.35 -3.11
CA GLN A 26 9.39 -1.56 -4.22
C GLN A 26 8.55 -0.38 -3.76
N ASP A 27 8.73 0.75 -4.45
CA ASP A 27 7.85 1.88 -4.27
C ASP A 27 6.49 1.60 -4.91
N PHE A 28 5.41 2.11 -4.31
CA PHE A 28 4.06 2.00 -4.82
C PHE A 28 3.24 3.29 -4.63
N GLU A 29 2.20 3.43 -5.45
CA GLU A 29 1.16 4.44 -5.32
C GLU A 29 -0.18 3.75 -5.05
N LEU A 30 -0.88 4.19 -4.02
CA LEU A 30 -2.25 3.80 -3.70
C LEU A 30 -3.18 4.98 -3.99
N LYS A 31 -4.29 4.73 -4.66
CA LYS A 31 -5.37 5.70 -4.88
C LYS A 31 -6.73 5.06 -4.63
N GLU A 32 -7.61 5.81 -3.98
CA GLU A 32 -9.02 5.45 -3.82
C GLU A 32 -9.87 6.69 -4.00
N ILE A 33 -10.92 6.58 -4.81
CA ILE A 33 -11.87 7.64 -5.12
C ILE A 33 -13.25 7.08 -4.85
N TYR A 34 -13.97 7.75 -3.96
CA TYR A 34 -15.35 7.45 -3.63
C TYR A 34 -16.23 8.65 -3.97
N ILE A 35 -17.24 8.45 -4.81
CA ILE A 35 -18.23 9.46 -5.20
C ILE A 35 -19.60 8.97 -4.74
N ALA A 36 -20.28 9.77 -3.92
CA ALA A 36 -21.66 9.51 -3.49
C ALA A 36 -22.61 10.46 -4.20
N ASP A 37 -23.42 9.96 -5.13
CA ASP A 37 -24.60 10.58 -5.75
C ASP A 37 -24.42 12.04 -6.24
N SER A 38 -23.22 12.39 -6.70
CA SER A 38 -22.84 13.78 -7.05
C SER A 38 -23.03 14.77 -5.88
N ILE A 39 -23.07 14.27 -4.65
CA ILE A 39 -23.16 15.03 -3.40
C ILE A 39 -21.75 15.31 -2.89
N SER A 40 -20.92 14.27 -2.85
CA SER A 40 -19.56 14.36 -2.33
C SER A 40 -18.60 13.46 -3.07
N LYS A 41 -17.34 13.86 -3.07
CA LYS A 41 -16.20 13.09 -3.55
C LYS A 41 -15.14 13.04 -2.45
N ARG A 42 -14.70 11.85 -2.11
CA ARG A 42 -13.57 11.59 -1.22
C ARG A 42 -12.46 10.97 -2.05
N GLU A 43 -11.28 11.54 -1.99
CA GLU A 43 -10.08 10.96 -2.60
C GLU A 43 -9.07 10.66 -1.50
N ILE A 44 -8.48 9.48 -1.53
CA ILE A 44 -7.35 9.09 -0.69
C ILE A 44 -6.21 8.72 -1.62
N SER A 45 -5.02 9.21 -1.32
CA SER A 45 -3.80 8.83 -2.02
C SER A 45 -2.63 8.65 -1.07
N TYR A 46 -1.78 7.69 -1.39
CA TYR A 46 -0.51 7.49 -0.73
C TYR A 46 0.57 7.16 -1.77
N ASN A 47 1.75 7.76 -1.64
CA ASN A 47 2.91 7.45 -2.46
C ASN A 47 4.07 7.09 -1.55
N SER A 48 4.55 5.84 -1.60
CA SER A 48 5.60 5.35 -0.69
C SER A 48 6.94 6.06 -0.91
N LYS A 49 7.21 6.48 -2.15
CA LYS A 49 8.45 7.15 -2.55
C LYS A 49 8.54 8.56 -1.96
N THR A 50 7.46 9.33 -2.07
CA THR A 50 7.40 10.70 -1.52
C THR A 50 6.95 10.71 -0.06
N MET A 51 6.42 9.59 0.44
CA MET A 51 5.85 9.42 1.78
C MET A 51 4.63 10.31 2.03
N ILE A 52 4.02 10.85 0.99
CA ILE A 52 2.88 11.76 1.14
C ILE A 52 1.60 10.93 1.22
N PHE A 53 0.87 11.11 2.32
CA PHE A 53 -0.54 10.71 2.43
C PHE A 53 -1.42 11.95 2.27
N GLU A 54 -2.46 11.85 1.45
CA GLU A 54 -3.41 12.92 1.21
C GLU A 54 -4.84 12.38 1.12
N GLU A 55 -5.75 12.95 1.91
CA GLU A 55 -7.19 12.75 1.80
C GLU A 55 -7.86 14.10 1.50
N THR A 56 -8.62 14.16 0.40
CA THR A 56 -9.43 15.34 0.05
C THR A 56 -10.91 15.00 0.09
N ASN A 57 -11.72 15.95 0.54
CA ASN A 57 -13.17 15.83 0.59
C ASN A 57 -13.80 17.04 -0.11
N VAL A 58 -14.55 16.79 -1.18
CA VAL A 58 -15.28 17.82 -1.94
C VAL A 58 -16.78 17.56 -1.80
N TYR A 59 -17.55 18.59 -1.48
CA TYR A 59 -19.01 18.53 -1.40
C TYR A 59 -19.62 19.47 -2.45
N TYR A 60 -20.41 18.93 -3.37
CA TYR A 60 -20.94 19.66 -4.53
C TYR A 60 -22.31 20.32 -4.28
N LYS A 61 -23.07 19.87 -3.28
CA LYS A 61 -24.45 20.30 -3.02
C LYS A 61 -24.70 20.93 -1.64
N SER A 62 -23.66 21.19 -0.85
CA SER A 62 -23.82 21.72 0.52
C SER A 62 -23.59 23.22 0.61
N GLY A 63 -24.62 23.97 0.99
CA GLY A 63 -24.51 25.34 1.54
C GLY A 63 -24.13 25.39 3.02
N GLN A 64 -23.74 24.26 3.62
CA GLN A 64 -23.39 24.13 5.04
C GLN A 64 -21.89 23.87 5.24
N ASN A 65 -21.33 24.67 6.15
CA ASN A 65 -19.92 24.79 6.57
C ASN A 65 -19.30 23.55 7.26
N SER A 66 -19.89 22.35 7.17
CA SER A 66 -19.27 21.14 7.75
C SER A 66 -18.40 20.42 6.71
N GLN A 67 -17.44 21.13 6.12
CA GLN A 67 -16.43 20.49 5.29
C GLN A 67 -15.47 19.74 6.22
N ARG A 68 -15.38 18.41 6.08
CA ARG A 68 -14.23 17.69 6.65
C ARG A 68 -12.97 18.25 6.02
N PRO A 69 -11.99 18.70 6.81
CA PRO A 69 -10.78 19.30 6.25
C PRO A 69 -10.05 18.25 5.41
N SER A 70 -9.49 18.69 4.28
CA SER A 70 -8.50 17.88 3.58
C SER A 70 -7.30 17.66 4.50
N VAL A 71 -6.79 16.43 4.53
CA VAL A 71 -5.68 16.02 5.39
C VAL A 71 -4.49 15.69 4.49
N LYS A 72 -3.34 16.28 4.76
CA LYS A 72 -2.10 16.00 4.03
C LYS A 72 -0.93 15.97 4.99
N PHE A 73 -0.17 14.88 5.00
CA PHE A 73 0.97 14.72 5.90
C PHE A 73 1.99 13.72 5.36
N LEU A 74 3.18 13.74 5.96
CA LEU A 74 4.23 12.77 5.70
C LEU A 74 3.97 11.53 6.56
N LEU A 75 3.81 10.38 5.91
CA LEU A 75 3.65 9.06 6.53
C LEU A 75 4.77 8.16 6.02
N LYS A 76 5.74 7.89 6.89
CA LYS A 76 6.89 7.05 6.56
C LYS A 76 6.58 5.60 6.92
N LEU A 77 6.53 4.74 5.90
CA LEU A 77 6.59 3.30 6.10
C LEU A 77 8.03 2.86 6.35
N SER A 78 8.23 1.94 7.29
CA SER A 78 9.55 1.35 7.52
C SER A 78 9.91 0.39 6.40
N GLN A 79 11.20 0.05 6.27
CA GLN A 79 11.65 -0.95 5.30
C GLN A 79 10.91 -2.29 5.49
N ALA A 80 10.71 -2.72 6.74
CA ALA A 80 9.98 -3.93 7.06
C ALA A 80 8.49 -3.86 6.70
N ASP A 81 7.87 -2.68 6.73
CA ASP A 81 6.49 -2.52 6.26
C ASP A 81 6.41 -2.67 4.75
N LEU A 82 7.34 -2.06 4.01
CA LEU A 82 7.41 -2.14 2.56
C LEU A 82 7.70 -3.58 2.10
N GLU A 83 8.62 -4.29 2.77
CA GLU A 83 8.90 -5.71 2.50
C GLU A 83 7.65 -6.59 2.69
N LYS A 84 6.87 -6.36 3.76
CA LYS A 84 5.60 -7.08 3.96
C LYS A 84 4.58 -6.81 2.87
N ILE A 85 4.50 -5.56 2.41
CA ILE A 85 3.58 -5.18 1.32
C ILE A 85 4.02 -5.86 0.01
N ASP A 86 5.32 -5.89 -0.28
CA ASP A 86 5.87 -6.57 -1.44
C ASP A 86 5.62 -8.07 -1.40
N GLU A 87 5.81 -8.71 -0.25
CA GLU A 87 5.51 -10.14 -0.07
C GLU A 87 4.03 -10.42 -0.35
N GLN A 88 3.12 -9.60 0.19
CA GLN A 88 1.68 -9.73 -0.11
C GLN A 88 1.39 -9.50 -1.59
N TYR A 89 2.00 -8.49 -2.20
CA TYR A 89 1.85 -8.21 -3.62
C TYR A 89 2.30 -9.39 -4.50
N GLU A 90 3.45 -9.99 -4.23
CA GLU A 90 3.95 -11.15 -4.99
C GLU A 90 3.06 -12.39 -4.81
N LEU A 91 2.42 -12.57 -3.64
CA LEU A 91 1.43 -13.63 -3.42
C LEU A 91 0.15 -13.45 -4.28
N TYR A 92 -0.21 -12.21 -4.60
CA TYR A 92 -1.45 -11.88 -5.31
C TYR A 92 -1.26 -11.60 -6.82
N LYS A 93 -0.02 -11.57 -7.32
CA LYS A 93 0.34 -11.29 -8.74
C LYS A 93 -0.25 -12.33 -9.73
N PRO A 94 -0.47 -12.03 -11.04
CA PRO A 94 -0.18 -10.80 -11.80
C PRO A 94 -1.37 -10.36 -12.69
N LEU A 95 -2.42 -9.77 -12.13
CA LEU A 95 -3.50 -9.14 -12.90
C LEU A 95 -3.90 -7.84 -12.21
N LEU A 96 -3.84 -6.75 -12.99
CA LEU A 96 -4.42 -5.43 -12.76
C LEU A 96 -4.86 -5.15 -11.31
N LEU A 97 -4.06 -4.42 -10.56
CA LEU A 97 -4.39 -4.00 -9.21
C LEU A 97 -5.31 -2.78 -9.20
N CYS A 98 -6.53 -2.96 -9.68
CA CYS A 98 -7.56 -1.93 -9.62
C CYS A 98 -8.97 -2.48 -9.51
N GLU A 99 -9.85 -1.61 -9.03
CA GLU A 99 -11.28 -1.80 -8.97
C GLU A 99 -11.99 -0.58 -9.56
N PHE A 100 -13.03 -0.82 -10.37
CA PHE A 100 -14.01 0.19 -10.67
C PHE A 100 -15.42 -0.40 -10.49
N LYS A 101 -16.26 0.24 -9.69
CA LYS A 101 -17.62 -0.22 -9.42
C LYS A 101 -18.62 0.92 -9.31
N ILE A 102 -19.78 0.74 -9.95
CA ILE A 102 -20.93 1.64 -9.84
C ILE A 102 -22.01 0.95 -9.02
N TYR A 103 -22.53 1.60 -7.99
CA TYR A 103 -23.69 1.13 -7.23
C TYR A 103 -24.89 2.04 -7.50
N ASN A 104 -26.05 1.45 -7.74
CA ASN A 104 -27.34 2.14 -7.91
C ASN A 104 -27.28 3.34 -8.88
N ASN A 105 -26.48 3.24 -9.95
CA ASN A 105 -26.20 4.26 -10.97
C ASN A 105 -25.63 5.61 -10.49
N ASN A 106 -25.43 5.80 -9.18
CA ASN A 106 -25.10 7.11 -8.61
C ASN A 106 -23.86 7.07 -7.68
N TYR A 107 -23.48 5.91 -7.15
CA TYR A 107 -22.28 5.74 -6.34
C TYR A 107 -21.15 5.16 -7.18
N ILE A 108 -19.95 5.74 -7.10
CA ILE A 108 -18.77 5.26 -7.81
C ILE A 108 -17.66 4.99 -6.82
N ASN A 109 -17.07 3.80 -6.88
CA ASN A 109 -15.80 3.49 -6.22
C ASN A 109 -14.77 3.14 -7.29
N GLU A 110 -13.66 3.87 -7.29
CA GLU A 110 -12.49 3.60 -8.12
C GLU A 110 -11.27 3.47 -7.20
N SER A 111 -10.52 2.39 -7.32
CA SER A 111 -9.28 2.23 -6.57
C SER A 111 -8.19 1.56 -7.40
N SER A 112 -6.94 1.92 -7.12
CA SER A 112 -5.77 1.35 -7.77
C SER A 112 -4.58 1.30 -6.83
N ILE A 113 -3.74 0.29 -7.04
CA ILE A 113 -2.39 0.19 -6.48
C ILE A 113 -1.44 0.01 -7.66
N LYS A 114 -0.39 0.82 -7.72
CA LYS A 114 0.61 0.75 -8.79
C LYS A 114 1.99 0.61 -8.20
N PHE A 115 2.64 -0.53 -8.42
CA PHE A 115 4.03 -0.72 -8.03
C PHE A 115 4.97 -0.14 -9.10
N SER A 116 6.12 0.35 -8.68
CA SER A 116 7.13 0.97 -9.55
C SER A 116 7.64 0.04 -10.66
N ASN A 117 7.62 -1.28 -10.45
CA ASN A 117 8.01 -2.28 -11.44
C ASN A 117 6.86 -2.78 -12.33
N ASP A 118 5.62 -2.36 -12.08
CA ASP A 118 4.52 -2.69 -12.98
C ASP A 118 4.74 -1.94 -14.30
N SER A 119 5.03 -2.71 -15.36
CA SER A 119 5.14 -2.17 -16.72
C SER A 119 3.86 -1.43 -17.10
N LYS A 120 3.97 -0.50 -18.05
CA LYS A 120 3.02 0.54 -18.51
C LYS A 120 1.63 0.06 -18.95
N ASP A 121 1.00 -0.87 -18.25
CA ASP A 121 -0.36 -1.25 -18.52
C ASP A 121 -1.23 -0.10 -18.03
N ASN A 122 -1.82 0.62 -18.98
CA ASN A 122 -2.73 1.70 -18.67
C ASN A 122 -3.91 1.10 -17.91
N LEU A 123 -4.05 1.49 -16.63
CA LEU A 123 -5.23 1.19 -15.83
C LEU A 123 -6.40 1.93 -16.47
N THR A 124 -7.21 1.24 -17.26
CA THR A 124 -8.43 1.79 -17.83
C THR A 124 -9.65 1.34 -17.03
N LYS A 125 -10.69 2.16 -17.04
CA LYS A 125 -11.95 1.87 -16.35
C LYS A 125 -12.55 0.53 -16.76
N GLU A 126 -12.49 0.18 -18.05
CA GLU A 126 -13.01 -1.10 -18.58
C GLU A 126 -12.26 -2.30 -17.99
N LYS A 127 -10.92 -2.19 -17.92
CA LYS A 127 -10.05 -3.21 -17.31
C LYS A 127 -10.31 -3.36 -15.81
N CYS A 128 -10.49 -2.25 -15.09
CA CYS A 128 -10.75 -2.27 -13.64
C CYS A 128 -12.18 -2.75 -13.29
N THR A 129 -13.14 -2.57 -14.19
CA THR A 129 -14.51 -3.08 -14.03
C THR A 129 -14.56 -4.61 -14.16
N SER A 130 -13.74 -5.16 -15.06
CA SER A 130 -13.74 -6.59 -15.41
C SER A 130 -12.60 -7.39 -14.75
N ASN A 131 -12.00 -6.85 -13.69
CA ASN A 131 -10.85 -7.46 -13.02
C ASN A 131 -11.20 -8.83 -12.41
N PRO A 132 -10.66 -9.96 -12.93
CA PRO A 132 -10.94 -11.29 -12.40
C PRO A 132 -10.30 -11.54 -11.03
N LYS A 133 -9.36 -10.68 -10.61
CA LYS A 133 -8.62 -10.76 -9.35
C LYS A 133 -9.04 -9.71 -8.33
N ILE A 134 -10.26 -9.19 -8.46
CA ILE A 134 -10.79 -8.14 -7.60
C ILE A 134 -10.69 -8.46 -6.09
N ASN A 135 -10.88 -9.73 -5.71
CA ASN A 135 -10.79 -10.15 -4.31
C ASN A 135 -9.35 -10.09 -3.79
N ASP A 136 -8.37 -10.46 -4.62
CA ASP A 136 -6.96 -10.43 -4.24
C ASP A 136 -6.48 -8.96 -4.17
N PHE A 137 -6.93 -8.12 -5.11
CA PHE A 137 -6.74 -6.67 -5.05
C PHE A 137 -7.26 -6.06 -3.74
N ARG A 138 -8.52 -6.32 -3.36
CA ARG A 138 -9.11 -5.77 -2.13
C ARG A 138 -8.38 -6.24 -0.86
N LYS A 139 -7.90 -7.50 -0.83
CA LYS A 139 -7.08 -8.00 0.29
C LYS A 139 -5.79 -7.20 0.42
N LEU A 140 -5.07 -6.99 -0.68
CA LEU A 140 -3.84 -6.19 -0.68
C LEU A 140 -4.12 -4.74 -0.27
N GLN A 141 -5.19 -4.14 -0.80
CA GLN A 141 -5.60 -2.78 -0.48
C GLN A 141 -5.90 -2.62 1.02
N HIS A 142 -6.71 -3.51 1.60
CA HIS A 142 -6.99 -3.49 3.04
C HIS A 142 -5.72 -3.68 3.86
N PHE A 143 -4.85 -4.61 3.47
CA PHE A 143 -3.57 -4.83 4.15
C PHE A 143 -2.69 -3.58 4.17
N ILE A 144 -2.58 -2.86 3.05
CA ILE A 144 -1.83 -1.59 2.97
C ILE A 144 -2.47 -0.54 3.87
N PHE A 145 -3.81 -0.42 3.86
CA PHE A 145 -4.51 0.53 4.73
C PHE A 145 -4.34 0.21 6.21
N ASP A 146 -4.38 -1.06 6.62
CA ASP A 146 -4.16 -1.49 8.00
C ASP A 146 -2.75 -1.06 8.47
N ILE A 147 -1.74 -1.25 7.62
CA ILE A 147 -0.38 -0.77 7.89
C ILE A 147 -0.36 0.75 8.04
N ILE A 148 -0.97 1.51 7.12
CA ILE A 148 -1.05 2.98 7.16
C ILE A 148 -1.72 3.47 8.43
N GLN A 149 -2.88 2.92 8.79
CA GLN A 149 -3.68 3.31 9.96
C GLN A 149 -3.00 2.94 11.28
N SER A 150 -2.12 1.93 11.27
CA SER A 150 -1.31 1.59 12.45
C SER A 150 -0.25 2.66 12.79
N LYS A 151 0.12 3.54 11.85
CA LYS A 151 1.18 4.52 12.03
C LYS A 151 0.77 5.68 12.93
N GLN A 152 1.72 6.18 13.70
CA GLN A 152 1.47 7.25 14.67
C GLN A 152 1.08 8.56 13.96
N GLU A 153 1.67 8.82 12.80
CA GLU A 153 1.39 9.96 11.94
C GLU A 153 -0.07 9.98 11.51
N TYR A 154 -0.60 8.81 11.11
CA TYR A 154 -2.02 8.66 10.76
C TYR A 154 -2.90 8.93 11.98
N ARG A 155 -2.62 8.29 13.12
CA ARG A 155 -3.41 8.47 14.35
C ARG A 155 -3.42 9.93 14.84
N LYS A 156 -2.30 10.65 14.69
CA LYS A 156 -2.21 12.08 15.00
C LYS A 156 -3.04 12.92 14.02
N ALA A 157 -2.93 12.63 12.73
CA ALA A 157 -3.66 13.37 11.70
C ALA A 157 -5.18 13.16 11.79
N TYR A 158 -5.62 11.99 12.25
CA TYR A 158 -7.04 11.61 12.39
C TYR A 158 -7.47 11.45 13.85
N TYR A 159 -6.88 12.21 14.78
CA TYR A 159 -7.11 12.04 16.22
C TYR A 159 -8.60 12.02 16.60
N TRP A 160 -9.44 12.80 15.91
CA TRP A 160 -10.89 12.87 16.15
C TRP A 160 -11.59 11.52 15.95
N GLN A 161 -11.11 10.67 15.04
CA GLN A 161 -11.66 9.33 14.82
C GLN A 161 -11.41 8.38 16.01
N PHE A 162 -10.44 8.70 16.87
CA PHE A 162 -10.05 7.88 18.02
C PHE A 162 -10.52 8.45 19.37
N ILE A 163 -11.07 9.67 19.38
CA ILE A 163 -11.63 10.30 20.59
C ILE A 163 -13.13 9.99 20.72
N GLU A 164 -13.84 9.77 19.61
CA GLU A 164 -15.28 9.46 19.60
C GLU A 164 -15.60 7.95 19.70
N ALA A 165 -14.61 7.08 19.97
CA ALA A 165 -14.75 5.62 20.03
C ALA A 165 -14.84 5.06 21.46
#